data_AF-A0A5P1UY05-F1
#
_entry.id   AF-A0A5P1UY05-F1
#
_cell.length_a   1.000
_cell.length_b   1.000
_cell.length_c   1.000
_cell.angle_alpha   90.00
_cell.angle_beta   90.00
_cell.angle_gamma   90.00
#
_symmetry.space_group_name_H-M   'P 1'
#
loop_
_entity.id
_entity.type
_entity.pdbx_description
1 polymer ?
#
loop_
_entity_poly.entity_id
_entity_poly.type
_entity_poly.pdbx_seq_one_letter_code
_entity_poly.pdbx_strand_id
1 'polypeptide(L)' 'MSNEYNGKKLYTYMSASQAIYEVRGNKIYKCINLFQPVYEIKGNEIYPYMDLVQAEFEIRGNKIHQYKDMYQPIYEIR' A
#
# COMPACT_ATOMS: atom_id res chain seq x y z
N MET A 1 -14.25 3.05 8.94
CA MET A 1 -13.05 2.97 8.07
C MET A 1 -11.97 2.27 8.88
N SER A 2 -11.58 1.06 8.48
CA SER A 2 -10.61 0.26 9.23
C SER A 2 -9.22 0.91 9.14
N ASN A 3 -8.76 1.46 10.27
CA ASN A 3 -7.37 1.89 10.49
C ASN A 3 -6.43 0.69 10.71
N GLU A 4 -6.75 -0.46 10.12
CA GLU A 4 -6.08 -1.74 10.39
C GLU A 4 -4.58 -1.67 10.08
N TYR A 5 -4.24 -0.92 9.04
CA TYR A 5 -2.85 -0.77 8.58
C TYR A 5 -2.19 0.52 9.08
N ASN A 6 -2.86 1.32 9.91
CA ASN A 6 -2.30 2.59 10.37
C ASN A 6 -0.98 2.39 11.14
N GLY A 7 0.06 3.14 10.76
CA GLY A 7 1.40 3.05 11.33
C GLY A 7 2.24 1.89 10.77
N LYS A 8 1.69 1.08 9.87
CA LYS A 8 2.43 0.01 9.19
C LYS A 8 3.33 0.55 8.10
N LYS A 9 4.36 -0.22 7.77
CA LYS A 9 5.32 0.09 6.72
C LYS A 9 5.28 -0.96 5.63
N LEU A 10 5.60 -0.51 4.42
CA LEU A 10 5.54 -1.30 3.20
C LEU A 10 6.94 -1.51 2.67
N TYR A 11 7.30 -2.76 2.44
CA TYR A 11 8.61 -3.20 1.99
C TYR A 11 8.47 -3.92 0.67
N THR A 12 9.41 -3.75 -0.27
CA THR A 12 9.46 -4.60 -1.46
C THR A 12 9.56 -6.05 -1.03
N TYR A 13 8.68 -6.89 -1.60
CA TYR A 13 8.59 -8.29 -1.22
C TYR A 13 9.92 -9.01 -1.45
N MET A 14 10.30 -9.85 -0.49
CA MET A 14 11.53 -10.66 -0.45
C MET A 14 12.88 -9.93 -0.60
N SER A 15 12.91 -8.61 -0.76
CA SER A 15 14.12 -7.90 -1.21
C SER A 15 14.48 -6.66 -0.39
N ALA A 16 13.54 -6.07 0.36
CA ALA A 16 13.78 -4.81 1.04
C ALA A 16 14.09 -4.97 2.53
N SER A 17 15.22 -4.39 2.95
CA SER A 17 15.56 -4.12 4.35
C SER A 17 15.01 -2.77 4.84
N GLN A 18 14.64 -1.87 3.92
CA GLN A 18 14.12 -0.54 4.21
C GLN A 18 12.67 -0.38 3.73
N ALA A 19 11.88 0.39 4.47
CA ALA A 19 10.51 0.69 4.09
C ALA A 19 10.49 1.65 2.91
N ILE A 20 9.66 1.36 1.92
CA ILE A 20 9.42 2.21 0.75
C ILE A 20 8.25 3.17 1.02
N TYR A 21 7.22 2.68 1.70
CA TYR A 21 6.06 3.47 2.07
C TYR A 21 5.67 3.30 3.53
N GLU A 22 4.92 4.28 4.03
CA GLU A 22 4.32 4.32 5.35
C GLU A 22 2.81 4.54 5.22
N VAL A 23 2.02 3.81 6.00
CA VAL A 23 0.57 3.96 6.04
C VAL A 23 0.16 4.85 7.21
N ARG A 24 -0.62 5.90 6.94
CA ARG A 24 -1.18 6.81 7.95
C ARG A 24 -2.69 6.92 7.75
N GLY A 25 -3.44 6.32 8.66
CA GLY A 25 -4.87 6.08 8.52
C GLY A 25 -5.15 5.16 7.33
N ASN A 26 -5.89 5.67 6.36
CA ASN A 26 -6.14 5.00 5.08
C ASN A 26 -5.25 5.51 3.93
N LYS A 27 -4.25 6.36 4.21
CA LYS A 27 -3.39 6.98 3.19
C LYS A 27 -2.00 6.35 3.22
N ILE A 28 -1.39 6.21 2.04
CA ILE A 28 -0.04 5.65 1.89
C ILE A 28 0.89 6.76 1.38
N TYR A 29 2.04 6.92 2.04
CA TYR A 29 3.04 7.93 1.75
C TYR A 29 4.37 7.28 1.39
N LYS A 30 5.15 7.88 0.49
CA LYS A 30 6.53 7.44 0.24
C LYS A 30 7.40 7.82 1.45
N CYS A 31 8.22 6.91 1.97
CA CYS A 31 9.12 7.25 3.07
C CYS A 31 10.11 8.37 2.71
N ILE A 32 10.49 8.47 1.43
CA ILE A 32 11.33 9.55 0.91
C ILE A 32 10.61 10.89 0.78
N ASN A 33 9.27 10.91 0.79
CA ASN A 33 8.46 12.12 0.67
C ASN A 33 7.08 11.93 1.35
N LEU A 34 6.97 12.49 2.55
CA LEU A 34 5.79 12.39 3.41
C LEU A 34 4.83 13.59 3.27
N PHE A 35 5.08 14.53 2.35
CA PHE A 35 4.28 15.75 2.21
C PHE A 35 2.88 15.48 1.66
N GLN A 36 2.74 14.51 0.76
CA GLN A 36 1.45 14.13 0.18
C GLN A 36 1.33 12.62 0.05
N PRO A 37 0.12 12.07 0.23
CA PRO A 37 -0.13 10.66 -0.03
C PRO A 37 0.00 10.37 -1.52
N VAL A 38 0.46 9.16 -1.83
CA VAL A 38 0.55 8.63 -3.19
C VAL A 38 -0.59 7.65 -3.49
N TYR A 39 -1.11 6.99 -2.46
CA TYR A 39 -2.24 6.07 -2.58
C TYR A 39 -3.23 6.22 -1.43
N GLU A 40 -4.44 5.72 -1.64
CA GLU A 40 -5.50 5.59 -0.64
C GLU A 40 -6.01 4.15 -0.61
N ILE A 41 -6.23 3.63 0.61
CA ILE A 41 -6.78 2.30 0.89
C ILE A 41 -8.30 2.42 1.07
N LYS A 42 -9.06 1.60 0.33
CA LYS A 42 -10.51 1.47 0.45
C LYS A 42 -10.87 -0.01 0.56
N GLY A 43 -11.12 -0.45 1.80
CA GLY A 43 -11.26 -1.89 2.08
C GLY A 43 -9.94 -2.61 1.82
N ASN A 44 -9.95 -3.55 0.88
CA ASN A 44 -8.75 -4.28 0.46
C ASN A 44 -8.14 -3.73 -0.84
N GLU A 45 -8.70 -2.66 -1.42
CA GLU A 45 -8.25 -2.09 -2.68
C GLU A 45 -7.42 -0.83 -2.43
N ILE A 46 -6.41 -0.60 -3.27
CA ILE A 46 -5.51 0.54 -3.18
C ILE A 46 -5.58 1.32 -4.48
N TYR A 47 -5.92 2.59 -4.35
CA TYR A 47 -6.12 3.51 -5.46
C TYR A 47 -5.02 4.57 -5.46
N PRO A 48 -4.56 5.01 -6.64
CA PRO A 48 -3.78 6.24 -6.77
C PRO A 48 -4.50 7.40 -6.08
N TYR A 49 -3.76 8.19 -5.31
CA TYR A 49 -4.40 9.30 -4.58
C TYR A 49 -5.01 10.35 -5.53
N MET A 50 -4.42 10.52 -6.71
CA MET A 50 -4.88 11.45 -7.75
C MET A 50 -5.87 10.83 -8.74
N ASP A 51 -6.05 9.51 -8.72
CA ASP A 51 -6.97 8.80 -9.62
C ASP A 51 -7.68 7.65 -8.88
N LEU A 52 -8.94 7.88 -8.54
CA LEU A 52 -9.77 6.95 -7.78
C LEU A 52 -10.66 6.07 -8.66
N VAL A 53 -10.48 6.10 -9.99
CA VAL A 53 -11.32 5.36 -10.93
C VAL A 53 -11.04 3.87 -10.90
N GLN A 54 -9.77 3.48 -10.79
CA GLN A 54 -9.35 2.08 -10.81
C GLN A 54 -8.31 1.79 -9.71
N ALA A 55 -8.50 0.67 -9.01
CA ALA A 55 -7.52 0.19 -8.06
C ALA A 55 -6.27 -0.31 -8.82
N GLU A 56 -5.10 0.11 -8.38
CA GLU A 56 -3.82 -0.38 -8.91
C GLU A 56 -3.33 -1.61 -8.16
N PHE A 57 -3.66 -1.71 -6.88
CA PHE A 57 -3.24 -2.81 -6.03
C PHE A 57 -4.38 -3.34 -5.16
N GLU A 58 -4.17 -4.52 -4.62
CA GLU A 58 -5.02 -5.12 -3.60
C GLU A 58 -4.21 -5.72 -2.46
N ILE A 59 -4.81 -5.71 -1.27
CA ILE A 59 -4.26 -6.25 -0.05
C ILE A 59 -4.84 -7.65 0.16
N ARG A 60 -3.95 -8.63 0.32
CA ARG A 60 -4.29 -10.03 0.62
C ARG A 60 -3.52 -10.46 1.86
N GLY A 61 -4.14 -10.31 3.03
CA GLY A 61 -3.47 -10.49 4.32
C GLY A 61 -2.41 -9.40 4.54
N ASN A 62 -1.17 -9.78 4.81
CA ASN A 62 -0.06 -8.83 4.97
C ASN A 62 0.70 -8.54 3.65
N LYS A 63 0.15 -8.94 2.50
CA LYS A 63 0.80 -8.83 1.19
C LYS A 63 0.01 -7.92 0.27
N ILE A 64 0.71 -7.23 -0.61
CA ILE A 64 0.11 -6.39 -1.65
C ILE A 64 0.46 -6.95 -3.01
N HIS A 65 -0.56 -7.12 -3.84
CA HIS A 65 -0.47 -7.59 -5.22
C HIS A 65 -0.93 -6.49 -6.17
N GLN A 66 -0.51 -6.56 -7.43
CA GLN A 66 -1.16 -5.79 -8.48
C GLN A 66 -2.64 -6.21 -8.56
N TYR A 67 -3.52 -5.25 -8.78
CA TYR A 67 -4.96 -5.47 -8.73
C TYR A 67 -5.40 -6.51 -9.77
N LYS A 68 -6.16 -7.53 -9.32
CA LYS A 68 -6.61 -8.68 -10.11
C LYS A 68 -5.48 -9.56 -10.67
N ASP A 69 -4.27 -9.37 -10.18
CA ASP A 69 -3.15 -10.22 -10.53
C ASP A 69 -3.06 -11.43 -9.58
N MET A 70 -2.76 -12.60 -10.13
CA MET A 70 -2.51 -13.84 -9.38
C MET A 70 -1.03 -14.12 -9.14
N TYR A 71 -0.12 -13.27 -9.64
CA TYR A 71 1.31 -13.42 -9.46
C TYR A 71 1.79 -13.08 -8.03
N GLN A 72 3.11 -13.09 -7.87
CA GLN A 72 3.79 -12.82 -6.59
C GLN A 72 3.46 -11.41 -6.08
N PRO A 73 3.41 -11.22 -4.75
CA PRO A 73 3.19 -9.91 -4.18
C PRO A 73 4.37 -8.97 -4.48
N ILE A 74 4.05 -7.70 -4.60
CA ILE A 74 5.02 -6.62 -4.88
C ILE A 74 5.54 -6.05 -3.57
N TYR A 75 4.65 -5.93 -2.57
CA TYR A 75 4.99 -5.43 -1.25
C TYR A 75 4.50 -6.33 -0.12
N GLU A 76 5.14 -6.18 1.03
CA GLU A 76 4.72 -6.74 2.31
C GLU A 76 4.50 -5.63 3.33
N ILE A 77 3.42 -5.77 4.09
CA ILE A 77 3.02 -4.91 5.20
C ILE A 77 3.66 -5.47 6.48
N ARG A 78 4.44 -4.65 7.19
CA ARG A 78 5.10 -5.00 8.45
C ARG A 78 4.76 -3.97 9.54
#